data_AF-A0AAD4VQD2-F1
#
_entry.id   AF-A0AAD4VQD2-F1
#
_cell.length_a   1.000
_cell.length_b   1.000
_cell.length_c   1.000
_cell.angle_alpha   90.00
_cell.angle_beta   90.00
_cell.angle_gamma   90.00
#
_symmetry.space_group_name_H-M   'P 1'
#
loop_
_entity.id
_entity.type
_entity.pdbx_description
1 polymer ?
#
loop_
_entity_poly.entity_id
_entity_poly.type
_entity_poly.pdbx_seq_one_letter_code
_entity_poly.pdbx_strand_id
1 'polypeptide(L)'
;MEELKNLDMDAYAWLTKPGKPHRNWSRSHFSTHVKCHMLLNNMCESFNSFIFACRDKPILTMLEIVMCKLMRRIQGRMDKMKNLTKEICPKIFKKVDINKAKAGGCVTMWSGGGKFQVGSSGISQYIVDLDLRNCSCR
;
A
#
# COMPACT_ATOMS: atom_id res chain seq x y z
N MET A 1 -6.39 -4.58 -22.28
CA MET A 1 -7.24 -5.79 -22.26
C MET A 1 -7.37 -6.41 -23.65
N GLU A 2 -7.37 -5.62 -24.73
CA GLU A 2 -7.18 -6.11 -26.12
C GLU A 2 -5.99 -7.06 -26.27
N GLU A 3 -4.81 -6.68 -25.74
CA GLU A 3 -3.61 -7.52 -25.87
C GLU A 3 -3.78 -8.88 -25.19
N LEU A 4 -4.40 -8.91 -24.00
CA LEU A 4 -4.70 -10.17 -23.30
C LEU A 4 -5.69 -11.02 -24.09
N LYS A 5 -6.69 -10.39 -24.72
CA LYS A 5 -7.67 -11.06 -25.57
C LYS A 5 -6.99 -11.78 -26.75
N ASN A 6 -5.97 -11.14 -27.34
CA ASN A 6 -5.21 -11.71 -28.46
C ASN A 6 -4.25 -12.83 -28.01
N LEU A 7 -3.79 -12.81 -26.76
CA LEU A 7 -2.90 -13.84 -26.20
C LEU A 7 -3.67 -15.07 -25.72
N ASP A 8 -4.76 -14.85 -24.98
CA ASP A 8 -5.58 -15.91 -24.38
C ASP A 8 -7.02 -15.43 -24.15
N MET A 9 -7.93 -15.96 -24.97
CA MET A 9 -9.35 -15.66 -24.91
C MET A 9 -10.02 -16.17 -23.62
N ASP A 10 -9.59 -17.31 -23.09
CA ASP A 10 -10.17 -17.91 -21.89
C ASP A 10 -9.78 -17.12 -20.65
N ALA A 11 -8.52 -16.69 -20.56
CA ALA A 11 -8.05 -15.80 -19.51
C ALA A 11 -8.77 -14.45 -19.55
N TYR A 12 -8.95 -13.88 -20.74
CA TYR A 12 -9.72 -12.65 -20.93
C TYR A 12 -11.18 -12.82 -20.48
N ALA A 13 -11.85 -13.88 -20.92
CA ALA A 13 -13.24 -14.17 -20.54
C ALA A 13 -13.38 -14.39 -19.03
N TRP A 14 -12.39 -15.03 -18.39
CA TRP A 14 -12.39 -15.25 -16.95
C TRP A 14 -12.22 -13.95 -16.15
N LEU A 15 -11.36 -13.04 -16.60
CA LEU A 15 -11.05 -11.77 -15.93
C LEU A 15 -12.13 -10.70 -16.12
N THR A 16 -12.90 -10.78 -17.21
CA THR A 16 -13.98 -9.83 -17.53
C THR A 16 -15.35 -10.24 -16.99
N LYS A 17 -15.45 -11.36 -16.25
CA LYS A 17 -16.72 -11.79 -15.63
C LYS A 17 -17.28 -10.69 -14.72
N PRO A 18 -18.61 -10.41 -14.77
CA PRO A 18 -19.24 -9.36 -13.97
C PRO A 18 -19.00 -9.46 -12.46
N GLY A 19 -18.82 -10.69 -11.94
CA GLY A 19 -18.50 -10.94 -10.52
C GLY A 19 -17.06 -10.62 -10.10
N LYS A 20 -16.18 -10.17 -11.01
CA LYS A 20 -14.76 -9.90 -10.75
C LYS A 20 -14.36 -8.48 -11.13
N PRO A 21 -14.76 -7.48 -10.33
CA PRO A 21 -14.42 -6.10 -10.64
C PRO A 21 -12.90 -5.92 -10.61
N HIS A 22 -12.38 -5.17 -11.58
CA HIS A 22 -10.93 -5.00 -11.79
C HIS A 22 -10.22 -4.44 -10.55
N ARG A 23 -10.94 -3.68 -9.72
CA ARG A 23 -10.46 -3.16 -8.44
C ARG A 23 -9.97 -4.23 -7.45
N ASN A 24 -10.37 -5.49 -7.63
CA ASN A 24 -9.99 -6.59 -6.74
C ASN A 24 -8.66 -7.24 -7.13
N TRP A 25 -8.20 -7.09 -8.37
CA TRP A 25 -7.08 -7.86 -8.90
C TRP A 25 -6.08 -7.04 -9.74
N SER A 26 -6.49 -5.88 -10.28
CA SER A 26 -5.60 -4.99 -11.04
C SER A 26 -5.22 -3.76 -10.24
N ARG A 27 -3.90 -3.56 -10.08
CA ARG A 27 -3.32 -2.41 -9.38
C ARG A 27 -3.73 -1.06 -9.97
N SER A 28 -3.98 -0.96 -11.28
CA SER A 28 -4.42 0.28 -11.93
C SER A 28 -5.81 0.73 -11.44
N HIS A 29 -6.65 -0.23 -11.05
CA HIS A 29 -8.03 0.03 -10.58
C HIS A 29 -8.16 0.04 -9.05
N PHE A 30 -7.06 -0.06 -8.30
CA PHE A 30 -7.11 0.05 -6.83
C PHE A 30 -7.50 1.48 -6.42
N SER A 31 -8.18 1.59 -5.28
CA SER A 31 -8.55 2.89 -4.71
C SER A 31 -7.30 3.71 -4.38
N THR A 32 -7.30 4.97 -4.79
CA THR A 32 -6.22 5.93 -4.46
C THR A 32 -6.37 6.52 -3.07
N HIS A 33 -7.55 6.38 -2.45
CA HIS A 33 -7.85 6.93 -1.12
C HIS A 33 -7.15 6.14 -0.01
N VAL A 34 -7.24 4.80 -0.02
CA VAL A 34 -6.62 3.94 0.99
C VAL A 34 -5.48 3.15 0.36
N LYS A 35 -4.25 3.68 0.50
CA LYS A 35 -3.03 2.98 0.08
C LYS A 35 -2.58 2.01 1.18
N CYS A 36 -3.30 0.90 1.35
CA CYS A 36 -2.84 -0.17 2.24
C CYS A 36 -1.94 -1.12 1.46
N HIS A 37 -0.66 -1.22 1.85
CA HIS A 37 0.25 -2.23 1.29
C HIS A 37 0.00 -3.65 1.84
N MET A 38 -1.09 -3.84 2.60
CA MET A 38 -1.40 -5.11 3.22
C MET A 38 -2.07 -6.01 2.19
N LEU A 39 -1.30 -6.96 1.65
CA LEU A 39 -1.84 -8.07 0.88
C LEU A 39 -2.41 -9.09 1.88
N LEU A 40 -3.54 -9.73 1.53
CA LEU A 40 -4.23 -10.70 2.40
C LEU A 40 -3.28 -11.81 2.89
N ASN A 41 -2.39 -12.30 2.02
CA ASN A 41 -1.44 -13.35 2.38
C ASN A 41 -0.48 -12.91 3.50
N ASN A 42 -0.05 -11.65 3.51
CA ASN A 42 0.87 -11.13 4.52
C ASN A 42 0.28 -11.19 5.94
N MET A 43 -1.05 -11.12 6.08
CA MET A 43 -1.71 -11.23 7.39
C MET A 43 -1.71 -12.66 7.90
N CYS A 44 -2.03 -13.63 7.04
CA CYS A 44 -1.97 -15.05 7.37
C CYS A 44 -0.53 -15.48 7.70
N GLU A 45 0.45 -15.10 6.88
CA GLU A 45 1.86 -15.38 7.13
C GLU A 45 2.36 -14.78 8.45
N SER A 46 2.03 -13.51 8.70
CA SER A 46 2.39 -12.81 9.95
C SER A 46 1.77 -13.49 11.17
N PHE A 47 0.49 -13.86 11.10
CA PHE A 47 -0.19 -14.56 12.19
C PHE A 47 0.42 -15.94 12.43
N ASN A 48 0.62 -16.74 11.37
CA ASN A 48 1.23 -18.06 11.45
C ASN A 48 2.62 -18.00 12.07
N SER A 49 3.44 -17.02 11.66
CA SER A 49 4.75 -16.77 12.27
C SER A 49 4.63 -16.38 13.75
N PHE A 50 3.64 -15.55 14.11
CA PHE A 50 3.41 -15.11 15.49
C PHE A 50 3.07 -16.26 16.44
N ILE A 51 2.21 -17.20 16.01
CA ILE A 51 1.77 -18.35 16.82
C ILE A 51 2.67 -19.58 16.70
N PHE A 52 3.63 -19.58 15.76
CA PHE A 52 4.44 -20.75 15.43
C PHE A 52 5.04 -21.44 16.67
N ALA A 53 5.66 -20.66 17.56
CA ALA A 53 6.35 -21.17 18.75
C ALA A 53 5.44 -21.65 19.90
N CYS A 54 4.12 -21.43 19.82
CA CYS A 54 3.18 -21.87 20.85
C CYS A 54 2.13 -22.88 20.35
N ARG A 55 2.11 -23.16 19.04
CA ARG A 55 1.11 -24.02 18.40
C ARG A 55 1.21 -25.48 18.83
N ASP A 56 2.39 -25.92 19.25
CA ASP A 56 2.70 -27.27 19.71
C ASP A 56 2.53 -27.46 21.23
N LYS A 57 2.02 -26.44 21.95
CA LYS A 57 1.90 -26.45 23.41
C LYS A 57 0.46 -26.76 23.85
N PRO A 58 0.25 -27.26 25.08
CA PRO A 58 -1.07 -27.38 25.66
C PRO A 58 -1.82 -26.04 25.65
N ILE A 59 -3.16 -26.09 25.58
CA ILE A 59 -4.02 -24.90 25.40
C ILE A 59 -3.72 -23.81 26.43
N LEU A 60 -3.57 -24.19 27.71
CA LEU A 60 -3.26 -23.24 28.79
C LEU A 60 -1.92 -22.54 28.56
N THR A 61 -0.86 -23.30 28.27
CA THR A 61 0.48 -22.77 27.97
C THR A 61 0.47 -21.89 26.71
N MET A 62 -0.30 -22.26 25.68
CA MET A 62 -0.44 -21.46 24.47
C MET A 62 -1.04 -20.08 24.78
N LEU A 63 -2.10 -20.03 25.59
CA LEU A 63 -2.75 -18.78 26.01
C LEU A 63 -1.79 -17.89 26.80
N GLU A 64 -1.06 -18.45 27.76
CA GLU A 64 -0.05 -17.72 28.54
C GLU A 64 1.04 -17.11 27.65
N ILE A 65 1.57 -17.87 26.67
CA ILE A 65 2.58 -17.38 25.73
C ILE A 65 2.02 -16.23 24.89
N VAL A 66 0.78 -16.36 24.37
CA VAL A 66 0.13 -15.31 23.58
C VAL A 66 -0.07 -14.05 24.41
N MET A 67 -0.56 -14.18 25.65
CA MET A 67 -0.73 -13.04 26.57
C MET A 67 0.60 -12.33 26.83
N CYS A 68 1.65 -13.07 27.21
CA CYS A 68 2.99 -12.51 27.42
C CYS A 68 3.53 -11.79 26.18
N LYS A 69 3.35 -12.36 24.98
CA LYS A 69 3.76 -11.74 23.71
C LYS A 69 3.01 -10.43 23.45
N LEU A 70 1.70 -10.40 23.70
CA LEU A 70 0.88 -9.20 23.53
C LEU A 70 1.30 -8.09 24.51
N MET A 71 1.49 -8.43 25.80
CA MET A 71 1.95 -7.49 26.82
C MET A 71 3.30 -6.87 26.45
N ARG A 72 4.29 -7.69 26.09
CA ARG A 72 5.62 -7.21 25.64
C ARG A 72 5.52 -6.34 24.40
N ARG A 73 4.64 -6.68 23.45
CA ARG A 73 4.42 -5.91 22.22
C ARG A 73 3.80 -4.54 22.52
N ILE A 74 2.84 -4.47 23.43
CA ILE A 74 2.21 -3.20 23.85
C ILE A 74 3.25 -2.34 24.56
N GLN A 75 3.96 -2.88 25.54
CA GLN A 75 5.02 -2.16 26.26
C GLN A 75 6.07 -1.60 25.30
N GLY A 76 6.63 -2.44 24.42
CA GLY A 76 7.64 -2.00 23.46
C GLY A 76 7.13 -1.00 22.42
N ARG A 77 5.81 -0.87 22.21
CA ARG A 77 5.22 0.23 21.42
C ARG A 77 5.09 1.50 22.25
N MET A 78 4.67 1.40 23.51
CA MET A 78 4.58 2.54 24.43
C MET A 78 5.95 3.18 24.64
N ASP A 79 7.00 2.39 24.88
CA ASP A 79 8.37 2.91 25.08
C ASP A 79 8.87 3.67 23.85
N LYS A 80 8.58 3.15 22.65
CA LYS A 80 8.93 3.82 21.38
C LYS A 80 8.18 5.14 21.21
N MET A 81 6.91 5.20 21.61
CA MET A 81 6.11 6.41 21.52
C MET A 81 6.51 7.44 22.57
N LYS A 82 6.90 7.00 23.78
CA LYS A 82 7.37 7.89 24.85
C LYS A 82 8.61 8.68 24.45
N ASN A 83 9.51 8.06 23.67
CA ASN A 83 10.73 8.68 23.18
C ASN A 83 10.56 9.40 21.83
N LEU A 84 9.35 9.40 21.25
CA LEU A 84 9.10 10.04 19.98
C LEU A 84 8.89 11.54 20.18
N THR A 85 9.82 12.34 19.64
CA THR A 85 9.73 13.82 19.69
C THR A 85 8.96 14.43 18.52
N LYS A 86 8.74 13.66 17.44
CA LYS A 86 8.06 14.12 16.23
C LYS A 86 6.58 13.76 16.25
N GLU A 87 5.74 14.59 15.64
CA GLU A 87 4.31 14.32 15.48
C GLU A 87 4.03 13.07 14.62
N ILE A 88 4.94 12.73 13.71
CA ILE A 88 4.79 11.62 12.77
C ILE A 88 5.77 10.50 13.10
N CYS A 89 5.24 9.28 13.18
CA CYS A 89 6.03 8.06 13.38
C CYS A 89 7.14 7.92 12.31
N PRO A 90 8.37 7.49 12.68
CA PRO A 90 9.52 7.46 11.77
C PRO A 90 9.30 6.65 10.49
N LYS A 91 8.52 5.55 10.57
CA LYS A 91 8.19 4.72 9.39
C LYS A 91 7.35 5.46 8.35
N ILE A 92 6.41 6.29 8.80
CA ILE A 92 5.57 7.10 7.91
C ILE A 92 6.38 8.27 7.39
N PHE A 93 7.14 8.93 8.27
CA PHE A 93 8.04 10.02 7.88
C PHE A 93 9.02 9.59 6.78
N LYS A 94 9.66 8.43 6.92
CA LYS A 94 10.54 7.85 5.89
C LYS A 94 9.83 7.65 4.54
N LYS A 95 8.56 7.26 4.53
CA LYS A 95 7.78 7.14 3.28
C LYS A 95 7.52 8.51 2.65
N VAL A 96 7.22 9.51 3.47
CA VAL A 96 7.04 10.90 3.00
C VAL A 96 8.36 11.42 2.41
N ASP A 97 9.49 11.22 3.08
CA ASP A 97 10.80 11.66 2.60
C ASP A 97 11.18 11.01 1.26
N ILE A 98 10.93 9.71 1.09
CA ILE A 98 11.15 9.02 -0.18
C ILE A 98 10.29 9.65 -1.30
N ASN A 99 9.03 9.96 -1.01
CA ASN A 99 8.15 10.59 -2.00
C ASN A 99 8.56 12.04 -2.30
N LYS A 100 9.01 12.79 -1.28
CA LYS A 100 9.57 14.14 -1.44
C LYS A 100 10.79 14.13 -2.35
N ALA A 101 11.72 13.20 -2.11
CA ALA A 101 12.91 13.05 -2.96
C ALA A 101 12.54 12.74 -4.42
N LYS A 102 11.56 11.85 -4.64
CA LYS A 102 11.04 11.54 -5.99
C LYS A 102 10.39 12.75 -6.65
N ALA A 103 9.61 13.53 -5.89
CA ALA A 103 8.97 14.74 -6.40
C ALA A 103 9.96 15.82 -6.81
N GLY A 104 11.16 15.86 -6.20
CA GLY A 104 12.24 16.76 -6.60
C GLY A 104 12.72 16.57 -8.04
N GLY A 105 12.47 15.40 -8.66
CA GLY A 105 12.74 15.15 -10.07
C GLY A 105 11.59 15.53 -11.02
N CYS A 106 10.53 16.14 -10.51
CA CYS A 106 9.39 16.56 -11.32
C CYS A 106 9.46 18.06 -11.62
N VAL A 107 9.28 18.42 -12.88
CA VAL A 107 9.14 19.82 -13.34
C VAL A 107 7.68 20.08 -13.67
N THR A 108 7.11 21.13 -13.07
CA THR A 108 5.70 21.47 -13.24
C THR A 108 5.54 22.72 -14.11
N MET A 109 4.60 22.69 -15.04
CA MET A 109 4.18 23.82 -15.87
C MET A 109 2.68 24.01 -15.70
N TRP A 110 2.26 25.22 -15.34
CA TRP A 110 0.85 25.53 -15.15
C TRP A 110 0.12 25.65 -16.50
N SER A 111 -1.06 25.04 -16.61
CA SER A 111 -1.86 25.02 -17.84
C SER A 111 -3.26 25.62 -17.68
N GLY A 112 -3.51 26.41 -16.62
CA GLY A 112 -4.81 27.01 -16.32
C GLY A 112 -5.57 26.30 -15.20
N GLY A 113 -6.22 27.06 -14.30
CA GLY A 113 -6.96 26.52 -13.16
C GLY A 113 -6.09 25.65 -12.24
N GLY A 114 -6.63 24.53 -11.75
CA GLY A 114 -5.89 23.51 -10.99
C GLY A 114 -5.10 22.51 -11.84
N LYS A 115 -4.85 22.78 -13.14
CA LYS A 115 -4.20 21.84 -14.07
C LYS A 115 -2.73 22.18 -14.30
N PHE A 116 -1.92 21.13 -14.35
CA PHE A 116 -0.47 21.21 -14.52
C PHE A 116 0.01 20.13 -15.49
N GLN A 117 0.92 20.50 -16.37
CA GLN A 117 1.76 19.56 -17.10
C GLN A 117 2.99 19.26 -16.23
N VAL A 118 3.20 17.99 -15.89
CA VAL A 118 4.27 17.53 -15.02
C VAL A 118 5.21 16.65 -15.82
N GLY A 119 6.43 17.11 -16.04
CA GLY A 119 7.52 16.30 -16.55
C GLY A 119 8.20 15.57 -15.41
N SER A 120 8.49 14.27 -15.57
CA SER A 120 9.31 13.49 -14.64
C SER A 120 10.62 13.14 -15.34
N SER A 121 11.77 13.18 -14.64
CA SER A 121 13.11 12.88 -15.15
C SER A 121 13.12 11.88 -16.32
N GLY A 122 13.14 12.39 -17.56
CA GLY A 122 12.89 11.64 -18.80
C GLY A 122 12.00 12.39 -19.81
N ILE A 123 11.45 11.66 -20.79
CA ILE A 123 10.55 12.18 -21.86
C ILE A 123 9.07 12.18 -21.43
N SER A 124 8.73 11.44 -20.37
CA SER A 124 7.33 11.24 -19.98
C SER A 124 6.71 12.51 -19.38
N GLN A 125 5.62 12.95 -19.99
CA GLN A 125 4.83 14.08 -19.54
C GLN A 125 3.45 13.60 -19.06
N TYR A 126 3.00 14.17 -17.95
CA TYR A 126 1.72 13.82 -17.35
C TYR A 126 0.87 15.07 -17.16
N ILE A 127 -0.44 14.91 -17.26
CA ILE A 127 -1.42 15.95 -16.93
C ILE A 127 -1.91 15.65 -15.51
N VAL A 128 -1.76 16.62 -14.61
CA VAL A 128 -2.23 16.56 -13.23
C VAL A 128 -3.31 17.60 -13.04
N ASP A 129 -4.47 17.17 -12.57
CA ASP A 129 -5.60 18.03 -12.21
C ASP A 129 -5.78 17.96 -10.69
N LEU A 130 -5.50 19.06 -9.99
CA LEU A 130 -5.56 19.14 -8.53
C LEU A 130 -7.01 19.22 -8.02
N ASP A 131 -7.92 19.80 -8.80
CA ASP A 131 -9.33 19.95 -8.44
C ASP A 131 -10.02 18.58 -8.48
N LEU A 132 -9.76 17.81 -9.54
CA LEU A 132 -10.23 16.43 -9.71
C LEU A 132 -9.36 15.39 -8.99
N ARG A 133 -8.21 15.80 -8.44
CA ARG A 133 -7.20 14.94 -7.80
C ARG A 133 -6.78 13.76 -8.67
N ASN A 134 -6.57 14.01 -9.97
CA ASN A 134 -6.29 12.99 -10.97
C ASN A 134 -4.96 13.23 -11.68
N CYS A 135 -4.33 12.16 -12.16
CA CYS A 135 -3.08 12.19 -12.92
C CYS A 135 -3.24 11.28 -14.15
N SER A 136 -2.75 11.71 -15.31
CA SER A 136 -2.74 10.88 -16.53
C SER A 136 -1.80 9.68 -16.44
N CYS A 137 -0.96 9.62 -15.40
CA CYS A 137 -0.14 8.47 -15.04
C CYS A 137 -0.93 7.28 -14.45
N ARG A 138 -2.27 7.37 -14.42
CA ARG A 138 -3.17 6.39 -13.81
C ARG A 138 -3.93 5.58 -14.85
#